data_AF-A0A0Q4BEQ4-F1
#
_entry.id   AF-A0A0Q4BEQ4-F1
#
_cell.length_a   1.000
_cell.length_b   1.000
_cell.length_c   1.000
_cell.angle_alpha   90.00
_cell.angle_beta   90.00
_cell.angle_gamma   90.00
#
_symmetry.space_group_name_H-M   'P 1'
#
loop_
_entity.id
_entity.type
_entity.pdbx_description
1 polymer ?
#
loop_
_entity_poly.entity_id
_entity_poly.type
_entity_poly.pdbx_seq_one_letter_code
_entity_poly.pdbx_strand_id
1 'polypeptide(L)' 'MIKGVLASYVAKGTVSVQSRVDELVKLGLITEEREDTRPFRKFVQLTPKGRQVAEKLAEIEGILQEE' A
#
# COMPACT_ATOMS: atom_id res chain seq x y z
N MET A 1 -2.74 5.14 -21.18
CA MET A 1 -3.42 4.97 -19.87
C MET A 1 -2.41 4.34 -18.91
N ILE A 2 -1.61 5.15 -18.24
CA ILE A 2 -0.63 4.68 -17.27
C ILE A 2 -1.40 4.42 -15.97
N LYS A 3 -1.89 3.19 -15.81
CA LYS A 3 -2.37 2.71 -14.50
C LYS A 3 -1.14 2.73 -13.59
N GLY A 4 -1.20 3.49 -12.49
CA GLY A 4 -0.07 3.79 -11.62
C GLY A 4 0.84 2.58 -11.38
N VAL A 5 2.15 2.81 -11.43
CA VAL A 5 3.20 1.79 -11.34
C VAL A 5 3.03 0.92 -10.08
N LEU A 6 2.46 1.47 -9.01
CA LEU A 6 2.05 0.71 -7.83
C LEU A 6 1.08 -0.44 -8.13
N ALA A 7 0.07 -0.24 -8.99
CA ALA A 7 -0.87 -1.30 -9.37
C ALA A 7 -0.18 -2.43 -10.14
N SER A 8 0.88 -2.13 -10.92
CA SER A 8 1.63 -3.15 -11.66
C SER A 8 2.64 -3.90 -10.79
N TYR A 9 3.18 -3.28 -9.74
CA TYR A 9 3.99 -3.94 -8.71
C TYR A 9 3.16 -4.78 -7.72
N VAL A 10 1.93 -4.35 -7.42
CA VAL A 10 0.95 -5.16 -6.67
C VAL A 10 0.48 -6.36 -7.50
N ALA A 11 0.32 -6.20 -8.81
CA ALA A 11 -0.19 -7.26 -9.69
C ALA A 11 0.88 -8.24 -10.20
N LYS A 12 2.17 -7.83 -10.28
CA LYS A 12 3.27 -8.72 -10.69
C LYS A 12 3.87 -9.46 -9.50
N GLY A 13 3.20 -10.52 -9.08
CA GLY A 13 3.79 -11.49 -8.17
C GLY A 13 2.76 -12.53 -7.78
N THR A 14 3.18 -13.77 -7.67
CA THR A 14 2.45 -14.93 -7.13
C THR A 14 1.99 -14.76 -5.66
N VAL A 15 1.99 -13.53 -5.16
CA VAL A 15 1.84 -13.14 -3.76
C VAL A 15 0.46 -12.51 -3.59
N SER A 16 -0.31 -13.00 -2.64
CA SER A 16 -1.68 -12.50 -2.41
C SER A 16 -1.66 -11.03 -1.94
N VAL A 17 -2.74 -10.30 -2.22
CA VAL A 17 -2.93 -8.94 -1.70
C VAL A 17 -2.80 -8.92 -0.17
N GLN A 18 -3.31 -9.95 0.52
CA GLN A 18 -3.21 -10.06 1.98
C GLN A 18 -1.74 -10.14 2.44
N SER A 19 -0.91 -10.94 1.78
CA SER A 19 0.52 -11.06 2.15
C SER A 19 1.26 -9.73 2.05
N ARG A 20 0.90 -8.87 1.10
CA ARG A 20 1.45 -7.51 1.00
C ARG A 20 0.94 -6.58 2.10
N VAL A 21 -0.34 -6.68 2.46
CA VAL A 21 -0.90 -5.97 3.61
C VAL A 21 -0.16 -6.39 4.88
N ASP A 22 0.06 -7.68 5.10
CA ASP A 22 0.76 -8.20 6.27
C ASP A 22 2.22 -7.68 6.36
N GLU A 23 2.93 -7.62 5.22
CA GLU A 23 4.27 -7.01 5.15
C GLU A 23 4.26 -5.53 5.56
N LEU A 24 3.31 -4.75 5.04
CA LEU A 24 3.20 -3.32 5.33
C LEU A 24 2.80 -3.05 6.79
N VAL A 25 1.94 -3.91 7.37
CA VAL A 25 1.62 -3.90 8.81
C VAL A 25 2.88 -4.19 9.63
N LYS A 26 3.64 -5.23 9.26
CA LYS A 26 4.89 -5.61 9.95
C LYS A 26 5.94 -4.49 9.91
N LEU A 27 5.98 -3.71 8.83
CA LEU A 27 6.86 -2.53 8.69
C LEU A 27 6.35 -1.30 9.45
N GLY A 28 5.13 -1.35 9.99
CA GLY A 28 4.48 -0.25 10.71
C GLY A 28 4.06 0.91 9.78
N LEU A 29 3.85 0.62 8.49
CA LEU A 29 3.45 1.62 7.50
C LEU A 29 1.93 1.77 7.40
N ILE A 30 1.19 0.70 7.70
CA ILE A 30 -0.27 0.70 7.72
C ILE A 30 -0.81 0.07 9.01
N THR A 31 -2.04 0.42 9.36
CA THR A 31 -2.87 -0.31 10.32
C THR A 31 -3.93 -1.12 9.57
N GLU A 32 -4.30 -2.27 10.14
CA GLU A 32 -5.45 -3.08 9.69
C GLU A 32 -6.43 -3.17 10.86
N GLU A 33 -7.67 -2.73 10.63
CA GLU A 33 -8.79 -2.93 11.56
C GLU A 33 -9.81 -3.85 10.91
N ARG A 34 -10.33 -4.81 11.68
CA ARG A 34 -11.37 -5.74 11.22
C ARG A 34 -12.63 -5.52 12.03
N GLU A 35 -13.77 -5.41 11.35
CA GLU A 35 -15.07 -5.40 12.02
C GLU A 35 -15.39 -6.79 12.58
N ASP A 36 -15.92 -6.82 13.81
CA ASP A 36 -16.36 -8.06 14.48
C ASP A 36 -17.73 -8.54 14.02
N THR A 37 -18.45 -7.72 13.24
CA THR A 37 -19.79 -8.04 12.73
C THR A 37 -19.74 -8.41 11.26
N ARG A 38 -20.55 -9.39 10.83
CA ARG A 38 -20.72 -9.68 9.38
C ARG A 38 -21.12 -8.40 8.64
N PRO A 39 -20.50 -8.07 7.49
CA PRO A 39 -19.69 -8.93 6.63
C PRO A 39 -18.17 -8.97 6.92
N PHE A 40 -17.73 -8.60 8.13
CA PHE A 40 -16.33 -8.63 8.58
C PHE A 40 -15.40 -7.79 7.70
N ARG A 41 -15.73 -6.52 7.50
CA ARG A 41 -14.92 -5.63 6.66
C ARG A 41 -13.54 -5.43 7.29
N LYS A 42 -12.56 -5.24 6.43
CA LYS A 42 -11.21 -4.83 6.80
C LYS A 42 -10.99 -3.40 6.33
N PHE A 43 -10.48 -2.56 7.22
CA PHE A 43 -10.06 -1.21 6.92
C PHE A 43 -8.56 -1.12 7.03
N VAL A 44 -7.93 -0.61 5.97
CA VAL A 44 -6.49 -0.40 5.91
C VAL A 44 -6.22 1.08 5.82
N GLN A 45 -5.36 1.60 6.69
CA GLN A 45 -5.05 3.03 6.78
C GLN A 45 -3.55 3.25 6.92
N LEU A 46 -3.03 4.36 6.39
CA LEU A 46 -1.64 4.74 6.58
C LEU A 46 -1.39 5.20 8.02
N THR A 47 -0.29 4.74 8.61
CA THR A 47 0.25 5.32 9.83
C THR A 47 0.89 6.68 9.54
N PRO A 48 1.24 7.50 10.56
CA PRO A 48 2.09 8.68 10.36
C PRO A 48 3.40 8.36 9.62
N LYS A 49 4.05 7.24 9.98
CA LYS A 49 5.25 6.73 9.28
C LYS A 49 4.96 6.36 7.83
N GLY A 50 3.84 5.68 7.58
CA GLY A 50 3.39 5.33 6.24
C GLY A 50 3.18 6.55 5.34
N ARG A 51 2.60 7.63 5.88
CA ARG A 51 2.41 8.89 5.14
C ARG A 51 3.74 9.51 4.71
N GLN A 52 4.72 9.57 5.61
CA GLN A 52 6.06 10.08 5.29
C GLN A 52 6.72 9.28 4.17
N VAL A 53 6.62 7.94 4.22
CA VAL A 53 7.16 7.08 3.15
C VAL A 53 6.43 7.33 1.83
N ALA A 54 5.10 7.47 1.86
CA ALA A 54 4.30 7.74 0.66
C ALA A 54 4.67 9.08 -0.01
N GLU A 55 4.93 10.13 0.77
CA GLU A 55 5.41 11.42 0.27
C GLU A 55 6.75 11.28 -0.47
N LYS A 56 7.70 10.54 0.12
CA LYS A 56 9.00 10.28 -0.51
C LYS A 56 8.90 9.42 -1.77
N LEU A 57 8.00 8.45 -1.79
CA LEU A 57 7.73 7.68 -3.00
C LEU A 57 7.15 8.56 -4.11
N ALA A 58 6.26 9.49 -3.79
CA ALA A 58 5.72 10.43 -4.77
C ALA A 58 6.80 11.35 -5.36
N GLU A 59 7.74 11.84 -4.54
CA GLU A 59 8.91 12.59 -5.01
C GLU A 59 9.74 11.76 -6.02
N ILE A 60 10.02 10.50 -5.70
CA ILE A 60 10.77 9.57 -6.57
C ILE A 60 9.99 9.31 -7.87
N GLU A 61 8.68 9.05 -7.79
CA GLU A 61 7.85 8.83 -8.97
C GLU A 61 7.82 10.05 -9.89
N GLY A 62 7.84 11.27 -9.33
CA GLY A 62 7.96 12.51 -10.09
C GLY A 62 9.24 12.54 -10.92
N ILE A 63 10.39 12.26 -10.30
CA ILE A 63 11.69 12.22 -10.99
C ILE A 63 11.68 11.20 -12.14
N LEU A 64 11.08 10.02 -11.91
CA LEU A 64 11.00 8.96 -12.93
C LEU A 64 10.06 9.29 -14.10
N GLN A 65 9.19 10.29 -13.96
CA GLN A 65 8.27 10.74 -15.01
C GLN A 65 8.81 11.93 -15.82
N GLU A 66 9.92 12.53 -15.41
CA GLU A 66 10.57 13.65 -16.12
C GLU A 66 11.39 13.20 -17.35
N GLU A 67 11.33 11.91 -17.73
CA GLU A 67 11.85 11.31 -18.98
C GLU A 67 10.75 11.07 -20.03
#